data_AF-A0A1H9WC64-F1
#
_entry.id   AF-A0A1H9WC64-F1
#
_cell.length_a   1.000
_cell.length_b   1.000
_cell.length_c   1.000
_cell.angle_alpha   90.00
_cell.angle_beta   90.00
_cell.angle_gamma   90.00
#
_symmetry.space_group_name_H-M   'P 1'
#
loop_
_entity.id
_entity.type
_entity.pdbx_description
1 polymer ?
#
loop_
_entity_poly.entity_id
_entity_poly.type
_entity_poly.pdbx_seq_one_letter_code
_entity_poly.pdbx_strand_id
1 'polypeptide(L)'
;MGLETLNDTILKCNKCPRLREWCLQQEGSKKKFENETYWKLPLPGFGDPEAKVLITGLAPAAHGGNRTGRVFTGDTSGEYLFSALYRHGFSSRKDSLYRNDGLSLTDVYITNVVKCAPPKNRPDASEFHTCSPFLIEEMRQLKQVKVILALGGQAFDKTRRVLRDMGANVGGAAFGHAVIYDLGPGFPVLAGSYHPSLYNINTRRVTPAMLDDVFESIKTYL
;
A
#
# COMPACT_ATOMS: atom_id res chain seq x y z
N MET A 1 0.36 -2.84 21.44
CA MET A 1 0.66 -1.50 20.89
C MET A 1 -0.49 -1.14 19.98
N GLY A 2 -1.18 -0.01 20.17
CA GLY A 2 -2.27 0.38 19.27
C GLY A 2 -1.77 0.86 17.91
N LEU A 3 -2.66 0.95 16.91
CA LEU A 3 -2.31 1.40 15.55
C LEU A 3 -1.73 2.82 15.54
N GLU A 4 -2.22 3.71 16.41
CA GLU A 4 -1.68 5.07 16.58
C GLU A 4 -0.22 5.05 17.07
N THR A 5 0.07 4.29 18.12
CA THR A 5 1.45 4.14 18.64
C THR A 5 2.39 3.52 17.60
N LEU A 6 1.89 2.57 16.80
CA LEU A 6 2.64 2.00 15.69
C LEU A 6 2.94 3.06 14.62
N ASN A 7 1.96 3.89 14.28
CA ASN A 7 2.12 4.97 13.32
C ASN A 7 3.20 5.97 13.80
N ASP A 8 3.18 6.37 15.07
CA ASP A 8 4.23 7.20 15.67
C ASP A 8 5.62 6.58 15.59
N THR A 9 5.70 5.25 15.78
CA THR A 9 6.95 4.50 15.67
C THR A 9 7.47 4.49 14.24
N ILE A 10 6.58 4.32 13.25
CA ILE A 10 6.91 4.37 11.83
C ILE A 10 7.43 5.76 11.47
N LEU A 11 6.75 6.83 11.90
CA LEU A 11 7.12 8.22 11.59
C LEU A 11 8.53 8.59 12.03
N LYS A 12 8.98 8.05 13.17
CA LYS A 12 10.30 8.33 13.77
C LYS A 12 11.41 7.42 13.22
N CYS A 13 11.09 6.45 12.35
CA CYS A 13 12.06 5.47 11.90
C CYS A 13 13.13 6.06 10.97
N ASN A 14 14.40 5.78 11.28
CA ASN A 14 15.57 6.16 10.48
C ASN A 14 16.49 4.96 10.17
N LYS A 15 15.97 3.73 10.23
CA LYS A 15 16.81 2.49 10.18
C LYS A 15 17.42 2.17 8.81
N CYS A 16 17.00 2.84 7.73
CA CYS A 16 17.42 2.54 6.35
C CYS A 16 18.11 3.76 5.71
N PRO A 17 19.42 4.01 5.94
CA PRO A 17 20.09 5.25 5.51
C PRO A 17 19.87 5.61 4.04
N ARG A 18 20.02 4.63 3.13
CA ARG A 18 19.81 4.81 1.68
C ARG A 18 18.42 5.36 1.34
N LEU A 19 17.37 4.82 1.96
CA LEU A 19 16.00 5.29 1.74
C LEU A 19 15.79 6.70 2.30
N ARG A 20 16.33 6.95 3.48
CA ARG A 20 16.14 8.22 4.21
C ARG A 20 16.84 9.36 3.48
N GLU A 21 18.08 9.14 3.06
CA GLU A 21 18.83 10.07 2.21
C GLU A 21 18.10 10.31 0.88
N TRP A 22 17.69 9.24 0.19
CA TRP A 22 16.95 9.36 -1.06
C TRP A 22 15.68 10.20 -0.91
N CYS A 23 14.87 9.95 0.13
CA CYS A 23 13.62 10.67 0.39
C CYS A 23 13.84 12.17 0.56
N LEU A 24 14.90 12.57 1.26
CA LEU A 24 15.27 13.98 1.49
C LEU A 24 15.68 14.68 0.19
N GLN A 25 16.39 13.99 -0.69
CA GLN A 25 16.88 14.54 -1.97
C GLN A 25 15.77 14.78 -3.02
N GLN A 26 14.53 14.33 -2.80
CA GLN A 26 13.45 14.45 -3.80
C GLN A 26 12.72 15.79 -3.78
N GLU A 27 12.83 16.55 -2.69
CA GLU A 27 12.26 17.90 -2.64
C GLU A 27 12.99 18.79 -3.64
N GLY A 28 12.25 19.54 -4.46
CA GLY A 28 12.83 20.36 -5.52
C GLY A 28 13.34 19.59 -6.75
N SER A 29 13.46 18.25 -6.72
CA SER A 29 14.07 17.51 -7.84
C SER A 29 13.16 17.34 -9.07
N LYS A 30 11.87 17.67 -8.96
CA LYS A 30 10.89 17.65 -10.05
C LYS A 30 10.25 19.01 -10.23
N LYS A 31 10.50 19.65 -11.39
CA LYS A 31 10.00 20.99 -11.75
C LYS A 31 8.51 21.22 -11.44
N LYS A 32 7.65 20.22 -11.70
CA LYS A 32 6.20 20.29 -11.42
C LYS A 32 5.89 20.60 -9.94
N PHE A 33 6.78 20.21 -9.01
CA PHE A 33 6.58 20.28 -7.57
C PHE A 33 7.71 21.05 -6.88
N GLU A 34 8.41 21.93 -7.60
CA GLU A 34 9.63 22.59 -7.09
C GLU A 34 9.37 23.54 -5.92
N ASN A 35 8.16 24.10 -5.85
CA ASN A 35 7.73 25.02 -4.78
C ASN A 35 6.90 24.34 -3.68
N GLU A 36 6.78 23.01 -3.69
CA GLU A 36 6.06 22.27 -2.66
C GLU A 36 6.99 21.80 -1.55
N THR A 37 6.54 21.90 -0.30
CA THR A 37 7.21 21.25 0.84
C THR A 37 6.87 19.76 0.85
N TYR A 38 7.89 18.90 0.85
CA TYR A 38 7.72 17.46 0.86
C TYR A 38 7.59 16.92 2.28
N TRP A 39 6.84 15.82 2.42
CA TRP A 39 6.74 15.06 3.65
C TRP A 39 8.07 14.48 4.14
N LYS A 40 8.83 13.80 3.27
CA LYS A 40 10.17 13.24 3.52
C LYS A 40 10.30 12.23 4.68
N LEU A 41 9.24 11.90 5.41
CA LEU A 41 9.23 10.92 6.50
C LEU A 41 8.71 9.55 6.04
N PRO A 42 8.94 8.47 6.80
CA PRO A 42 8.28 7.20 6.53
C PRO A 42 6.76 7.38 6.55
N LEU A 43 6.03 6.58 5.75
CA LEU A 43 4.57 6.62 5.66
C LEU A 43 3.95 5.49 6.45
N PRO A 44 3.20 5.81 7.53
CA PRO A 44 2.23 4.89 8.09
C PRO A 44 1.14 4.56 7.07
N GLY A 45 0.37 3.50 7.34
CA GLY A 45 -0.84 3.23 6.59
C GLY A 45 -1.94 4.28 6.82
N PHE A 46 -3.01 4.18 6.04
CA PHE A 46 -4.14 5.10 6.06
C PHE A 46 -5.45 4.35 5.81
N GLY A 47 -6.46 4.62 6.62
CA GLY A 47 -7.81 4.13 6.42
C GLY A 47 -8.51 3.77 7.72
N ASP A 48 -9.49 2.89 7.59
CA ASP A 48 -10.34 2.43 8.68
C ASP A 48 -9.57 1.50 9.64
N PRO A 49 -9.49 1.78 10.96
CA PRO A 49 -8.87 0.87 11.92
C PRO A 49 -9.62 -0.46 12.07
N GLU A 50 -10.91 -0.51 11.72
CA GLU A 50 -11.73 -1.74 11.69
C GLU A 50 -11.88 -2.29 10.25
N ALA A 51 -10.93 -1.97 9.36
CA ALA A 51 -10.97 -2.39 7.97
C ALA A 51 -11.13 -3.92 7.80
N LYS A 52 -11.96 -4.30 6.84
CA LYS A 52 -12.10 -5.69 6.37
C LYS A 52 -11.19 -6.00 5.19
N VAL A 53 -10.71 -4.98 4.48
CA VAL A 53 -9.76 -5.10 3.37
C VAL A 53 -8.47 -4.34 3.70
N LEU A 54 -7.35 -5.06 3.68
CA LEU A 54 -6.02 -4.46 3.74
C LEU A 54 -5.42 -4.42 2.33
N ILE A 55 -5.12 -3.23 1.83
CA ILE A 55 -4.43 -3.05 0.54
C ILE A 55 -2.94 -2.83 0.77
N THR A 56 -2.08 -3.64 0.15
CA THR A 56 -0.63 -3.50 0.27
C THR A 56 0.01 -3.08 -1.06
N GLY A 57 0.70 -1.93 -1.02
CA GLY A 57 1.66 -1.53 -2.04
C GLY A 57 3.09 -1.95 -1.67
N LEU A 58 4.02 -1.74 -2.61
CA LEU A 58 5.43 -2.04 -2.38
C LEU A 58 6.10 -0.99 -1.48
N ALA A 59 6.05 0.27 -1.90
CA ALA A 59 6.68 1.41 -1.26
C ALA A 59 6.10 2.73 -1.78
N PRO A 60 6.24 3.85 -1.05
CA PRO A 60 5.84 5.16 -1.53
C PRO A 60 6.58 5.60 -2.81
N ALA A 61 5.90 6.35 -3.67
CA ALA A 61 6.54 7.03 -4.79
C ALA A 61 7.30 8.29 -4.30
N ALA A 62 8.45 8.58 -4.94
CA ALA A 62 9.31 9.73 -4.66
C ALA A 62 8.56 11.09 -4.65
N HIS A 63 7.61 11.27 -5.57
CA HIS A 63 6.79 12.49 -5.71
C HIS A 63 5.30 12.24 -5.47
N GLY A 64 4.95 11.07 -4.95
CA GLY A 64 3.61 10.75 -4.46
C GLY A 64 3.61 10.85 -2.94
N GLY A 65 3.50 9.71 -2.26
CA GLY A 65 3.47 9.68 -0.80
C GLY A 65 4.66 10.35 -0.09
N ASN A 66 5.89 10.30 -0.64
CA ASN A 66 7.04 11.01 -0.05
C ASN A 66 6.92 12.54 -0.11
N ARG A 67 6.08 13.05 -1.01
CA ARG A 67 5.70 14.47 -1.09
C ARG A 67 4.47 14.75 -0.23
N THR A 68 3.40 13.96 -0.37
CA THR A 68 2.07 14.26 0.16
C THR A 68 1.80 13.79 1.59
N GLY A 69 2.62 12.87 2.11
CA GLY A 69 2.46 12.35 3.48
C GLY A 69 1.38 11.29 3.65
N ARG A 70 0.82 10.74 2.56
CA ARG A 70 -0.18 9.67 2.60
C ARG A 70 0.09 8.63 1.52
N VAL A 71 -0.14 7.35 1.83
CA VAL A 71 0.04 6.26 0.86
C VAL A 71 -0.86 6.46 -0.36
N PHE A 72 -0.37 6.12 -1.55
CA PHE A 72 -1.10 6.26 -2.82
C PHE A 72 -1.72 7.66 -3.06
N THR A 73 -1.05 8.72 -2.62
CA THR A 73 -1.58 10.10 -2.69
C THR A 73 -0.66 10.99 -3.51
N GLY A 74 -1.21 11.74 -4.48
CA GLY A 74 -0.44 12.67 -5.32
C GLY A 74 0.39 12.02 -6.44
N ASP A 75 0.09 10.78 -6.82
CA ASP A 75 0.61 10.15 -8.02
C ASP A 75 -0.50 9.43 -8.80
N THR A 76 -0.22 9.09 -10.06
CA THR A 76 -1.20 8.48 -10.96
C THR A 76 -1.67 7.10 -10.49
N SER A 77 -0.84 6.36 -9.74
CA SER A 77 -1.28 5.06 -9.22
C SER A 77 -2.36 5.25 -8.16
N GLY A 78 -2.21 6.29 -7.33
CA GLY A 78 -3.21 6.77 -6.41
C GLY A 78 -4.52 7.18 -7.09
N GLU A 79 -4.44 7.95 -8.17
CA GLU A 79 -5.62 8.40 -8.92
C GLU A 79 -6.50 7.21 -9.37
N TYR A 80 -5.90 6.17 -9.95
CA TYR A 80 -6.65 4.97 -10.36
C TYR A 80 -7.18 4.16 -9.18
N LEU A 81 -6.38 3.99 -8.12
CA LEU A 81 -6.79 3.24 -6.94
C LEU A 81 -7.97 3.91 -6.22
N PHE A 82 -7.87 5.18 -5.89
CA PHE A 82 -8.92 5.90 -5.17
C PHE A 82 -10.19 6.08 -6.02
N SER A 83 -10.04 6.23 -7.33
CA SER A 83 -11.19 6.24 -8.24
C SER A 83 -11.97 4.92 -8.18
N ALA A 84 -11.29 3.78 -8.18
CA ALA A 84 -11.93 2.46 -8.03
C ALA A 84 -12.54 2.28 -6.62
N LEU A 85 -11.80 2.62 -5.56
CA LEU A 85 -12.32 2.56 -4.18
C LEU A 85 -13.62 3.36 -4.01
N TYR A 86 -13.69 4.55 -4.62
CA TYR A 86 -14.90 5.37 -4.61
C TYR A 86 -16.06 4.71 -5.35
N ARG A 87 -15.85 4.17 -6.56
CA ARG A 87 -16.89 3.42 -7.31
C ARG A 87 -17.44 2.24 -6.51
N HIS A 88 -16.58 1.60 -5.70
CA HIS A 88 -16.96 0.46 -4.87
C HIS A 88 -17.40 0.84 -3.45
N GLY A 89 -17.57 2.13 -3.12
CA GLY A 89 -18.09 2.57 -1.83
C GLY A 89 -17.13 2.43 -0.65
N PHE A 90 -15.85 2.17 -0.91
CA PHE A 90 -14.81 2.09 0.12
C PHE A 90 -14.19 3.44 0.49
N SER A 91 -14.46 4.47 -0.32
CA SER A 91 -13.87 5.79 -0.14
C SER A 91 -14.94 6.87 -0.24
N SER A 92 -14.80 7.94 0.56
CA SER A 92 -15.73 9.08 0.55
C SER A 92 -15.60 9.97 -0.70
N ARG A 93 -14.50 9.86 -1.45
CA ARG A 93 -14.27 10.62 -2.69
C ARG A 93 -13.29 9.90 -3.62
N LYS A 94 -13.37 10.20 -4.91
CA LYS A 94 -12.53 9.58 -5.95
C LYS A 94 -11.06 10.03 -5.95
N ASP A 95 -10.76 11.17 -5.34
CA ASP A 95 -9.44 11.82 -5.42
C ASP A 95 -8.74 11.82 -4.06
N SER A 96 -7.44 11.55 -4.07
CA SER A 96 -6.56 11.61 -2.92
C SER A 96 -5.41 12.58 -3.21
N LEU A 97 -5.52 13.80 -2.69
CA LEU A 97 -4.69 14.93 -3.09
C LEU A 97 -3.57 15.22 -2.07
N TYR A 98 -3.94 15.31 -0.79
CA TYR A 98 -3.02 15.61 0.32
C TYR A 98 -3.54 14.99 1.61
N ARG A 99 -2.65 14.72 2.57
CA ARG A 99 -2.96 13.98 3.81
C ARG A 99 -4.22 14.49 4.56
N ASN A 100 -4.45 15.80 4.57
CA ASN A 100 -5.50 16.45 5.36
C ASN A 100 -6.67 16.97 4.50
N ASP A 101 -6.94 16.36 3.34
CA ASP A 101 -8.02 16.77 2.42
C ASP A 101 -9.44 16.29 2.79
N GLY A 102 -9.62 15.76 4.01
CA GLY A 102 -10.91 15.24 4.49
C GLY A 102 -11.32 13.89 3.89
N LEU A 103 -10.48 13.26 3.07
CA LEU A 103 -10.70 11.89 2.58
C LEU A 103 -10.78 10.91 3.75
N SER A 104 -11.74 9.99 3.65
CA SER A 104 -11.93 8.87 4.58
C SER A 104 -12.15 7.58 3.81
N LEU A 105 -11.78 6.47 4.44
CA LEU A 105 -12.02 5.12 3.94
C LEU A 105 -12.94 4.39 4.91
N THR A 106 -13.79 3.51 4.37
CA THR A 106 -14.68 2.64 5.12
C THR A 106 -14.37 1.20 4.71
N ASP A 107 -14.23 0.30 5.69
CA ASP A 107 -13.84 -1.10 5.49
C ASP A 107 -12.46 -1.32 4.83
N VAL A 108 -11.69 -0.27 4.50
CA VAL A 108 -10.39 -0.36 3.84
C VAL A 108 -9.29 0.34 4.64
N TYR A 109 -8.16 -0.34 4.76
CA TYR A 109 -6.88 0.21 5.21
C TYR A 109 -5.82 0.00 4.12
N ILE A 110 -5.06 1.04 3.78
CA ILE A 110 -4.03 0.99 2.75
C ILE A 110 -2.67 1.18 3.40
N THR A 111 -1.69 0.36 3.03
CA THR A 111 -0.32 0.50 3.52
C THR A 111 0.71 0.08 2.46
N ASN A 112 2.00 0.23 2.78
CA ASN A 112 3.11 -0.29 1.99
C ASN A 112 3.95 -1.25 2.81
N VAL A 113 4.55 -2.23 2.11
CA VAL A 113 5.52 -3.14 2.71
C VAL A 113 6.76 -2.39 3.21
N VAL A 114 7.31 -1.48 2.42
CA VAL A 114 8.42 -0.60 2.79
C VAL A 114 7.88 0.81 3.01
N LYS A 115 8.23 1.44 4.14
CA LYS A 115 7.60 2.69 4.58
C LYS A 115 8.22 3.96 3.98
N CYS A 116 9.38 3.87 3.34
CA CYS A 116 10.06 5.01 2.70
C CYS A 116 10.15 4.82 1.19
N ALA A 117 10.17 5.92 0.43
CA ALA A 117 10.36 5.87 -1.02
C ALA A 117 11.78 5.35 -1.36
N PRO A 118 11.92 4.31 -2.18
CA PRO A 118 13.22 3.83 -2.63
C PRO A 118 13.62 4.42 -3.98
N PRO A 119 14.94 4.58 -4.25
CA PRO A 119 15.43 4.86 -5.59
C PRO A 119 14.85 3.90 -6.63
N LYS A 120 14.41 4.44 -7.77
CA LYS A 120 13.81 3.68 -8.88
C LYS A 120 12.60 2.82 -8.47
N ASN A 121 11.93 3.14 -7.37
CA ASN A 121 10.84 2.35 -6.78
C ASN A 121 11.25 0.89 -6.47
N ARG A 122 12.53 0.65 -6.17
CA ARG A 122 13.06 -0.68 -5.89
C ARG A 122 13.76 -0.72 -4.53
N PRO A 123 13.07 -1.17 -3.47
CA PRO A 123 13.70 -1.40 -2.19
C PRO A 123 14.49 -2.70 -2.17
N ASP A 124 15.60 -2.70 -1.46
CA ASP A 124 16.51 -3.82 -1.33
C ASP A 124 15.96 -4.87 -0.34
N ALA A 125 16.59 -6.04 -0.30
CA ALA A 125 16.16 -7.13 0.59
C ALA A 125 16.33 -6.75 2.08
N SER A 126 17.42 -6.07 2.43
CA SER A 126 17.69 -5.59 3.79
C SER A 126 16.66 -4.56 4.26
N GLU A 127 16.24 -3.67 3.36
CA GLU A 127 15.22 -2.64 3.62
C GLU A 127 13.84 -3.27 3.82
N PHE A 128 13.49 -4.28 3.02
CA PHE A 128 12.30 -5.09 3.26
C PHE A 128 12.35 -5.74 4.64
N HIS A 129 13.43 -6.44 4.97
CA HIS A 129 13.57 -7.12 6.26
C HIS A 129 13.51 -6.14 7.45
N THR A 130 14.04 -4.94 7.27
CA THR A 130 13.99 -3.88 8.30
C THR A 130 12.59 -3.30 8.47
N CYS A 131 11.80 -3.19 7.40
CA CYS A 131 10.42 -2.68 7.45
C CYS A 131 9.35 -3.74 7.75
N SER A 132 9.61 -5.03 7.48
CA SER A 132 8.59 -6.08 7.62
C SER A 132 7.97 -6.19 9.02
N PRO A 133 8.67 -5.91 10.14
CA PRO A 133 8.03 -5.88 11.45
C PRO A 133 6.87 -4.87 11.55
N PHE A 134 6.94 -3.74 10.82
CA PHE A 134 5.82 -2.79 10.81
C PHE A 134 4.58 -3.35 10.13
N LEU A 135 4.73 -4.09 9.02
CA LEU A 135 3.60 -4.71 8.35
C LEU A 135 2.98 -5.85 9.18
N ILE A 136 3.82 -6.62 9.88
CA ILE A 136 3.37 -7.64 10.83
C ILE A 136 2.51 -6.99 11.93
N GLU A 137 2.99 -5.89 12.52
CA GLU A 137 2.23 -5.20 13.56
C GLU A 137 0.94 -4.56 13.02
N GLU A 138 0.94 -3.96 11.84
CA GLU A 138 -0.28 -3.45 11.20
C GLU A 138 -1.31 -4.59 11.04
N MET A 139 -0.91 -5.75 10.51
CA MET A 139 -1.79 -6.92 10.34
C MET A 139 -2.31 -7.46 11.68
N ARG A 140 -1.51 -7.41 12.75
CA ARG A 140 -1.94 -7.81 14.10
C ARG A 140 -2.95 -6.84 14.71
N GLN A 141 -2.85 -5.55 14.40
CA GLN A 141 -3.78 -4.54 14.92
C GLN A 141 -5.09 -4.50 14.13
N LEU A 142 -5.06 -4.78 12.83
CA LEU A 142 -6.24 -4.77 11.95
C LEU A 142 -7.02 -6.09 12.05
N LYS A 143 -7.73 -6.29 13.17
CA LYS A 143 -8.34 -7.57 13.55
C LYS A 143 -9.51 -8.03 12.67
N GLN A 144 -10.17 -7.10 11.97
CA GLN A 144 -11.35 -7.39 11.15
C GLN A 144 -11.00 -7.75 9.70
N VAL A 145 -9.72 -7.74 9.33
CA VAL A 145 -9.30 -7.98 7.94
C VAL A 145 -9.69 -9.39 7.51
N LYS A 146 -10.48 -9.47 6.45
CA LYS A 146 -10.90 -10.70 5.77
C LYS A 146 -10.16 -10.89 4.44
N VAL A 147 -9.72 -9.79 3.82
CA VAL A 147 -9.00 -9.81 2.54
C VAL A 147 -7.73 -8.96 2.62
N ILE A 148 -6.62 -9.49 2.11
CA ILE A 148 -5.41 -8.71 1.82
C ILE A 148 -5.25 -8.62 0.30
N LEU A 149 -5.39 -7.43 -0.27
CA LEU A 149 -5.17 -7.16 -1.70
C LEU A 149 -3.77 -6.58 -1.92
N ALA A 150 -2.86 -7.36 -2.52
CA ALA A 150 -1.52 -6.89 -2.86
C ALA A 150 -1.44 -6.37 -4.30
N LEU A 151 -0.96 -5.13 -4.45
CA LEU A 151 -0.86 -4.43 -5.73
C LEU A 151 0.54 -4.57 -6.33
N GLY A 152 0.67 -5.46 -7.31
CA GLY A 152 1.90 -5.75 -8.05
C GLY A 152 2.73 -6.90 -7.46
N GLY A 153 3.54 -7.53 -8.31
CA GLY A 153 4.23 -8.78 -7.95
C GLY A 153 5.18 -8.68 -6.77
N GLN A 154 5.95 -7.59 -6.67
CA GLN A 154 6.84 -7.40 -5.52
C GLN A 154 6.08 -7.13 -4.21
N ALA A 155 4.93 -6.44 -4.27
CA ALA A 155 4.10 -6.24 -3.08
C ALA A 155 3.51 -7.59 -2.66
N PHE A 156 2.94 -8.35 -3.61
CA PHE A 156 2.40 -9.68 -3.39
C PHE A 156 3.44 -10.63 -2.77
N ASP A 157 4.61 -10.76 -3.38
CA ASP A 157 5.67 -11.65 -2.89
C ASP A 157 6.11 -11.31 -1.47
N LYS A 158 6.25 -10.01 -1.15
CA LYS A 158 6.68 -9.57 0.18
C LYS A 158 5.58 -9.70 1.22
N THR A 159 4.33 -9.37 0.87
CA THR A 159 3.14 -9.61 1.71
C THR A 159 2.98 -11.10 1.99
N ARG A 160 3.11 -11.95 0.97
CA ARG A 160 3.10 -13.41 1.10
C ARG A 160 4.20 -13.92 2.05
N ARG A 161 5.42 -13.39 1.95
CA ARG A 161 6.52 -13.73 2.88
C ARG A 161 6.17 -13.36 4.31
N VAL A 162 5.62 -12.15 4.54
CA VAL A 162 5.17 -11.73 5.88
C VAL A 162 4.09 -12.67 6.42
N LEU A 163 3.09 -13.02 5.60
CA LEU A 163 2.04 -13.96 6.00
C LEU A 163 2.59 -15.34 6.35
N ARG A 164 3.55 -15.85 5.57
CA ARG A 164 4.26 -17.09 5.88
C ARG A 164 4.98 -17.02 7.23
N ASP A 165 5.68 -15.92 7.49
CA ASP A 165 6.42 -15.71 8.74
C ASP A 165 5.44 -15.59 9.94
N MET A 166 4.18 -15.20 9.68
CA MET A 166 3.08 -15.22 10.65
C MET A 166 2.41 -16.59 10.80
N GLY A 167 2.78 -17.59 10.00
CA GLY A 167 2.26 -18.97 10.07
C GLY A 167 1.22 -19.34 9.01
N ALA A 168 0.95 -18.48 8.04
CA ALA A 168 -0.03 -18.75 6.99
C ALA A 168 0.45 -19.82 6.00
N ASN A 169 -0.47 -20.65 5.50
CA ASN A 169 -0.14 -21.58 4.43
C ASN A 169 -0.13 -20.86 3.07
N VAL A 170 1.05 -20.46 2.62
CA VAL A 170 1.24 -19.77 1.32
C VAL A 170 1.90 -20.67 0.26
N GLY A 171 1.92 -21.98 0.48
CA GLY A 171 2.51 -22.98 -0.40
C GLY A 171 1.67 -23.17 -1.66
N GLY A 172 1.84 -22.29 -2.65
CA GLY A 172 1.07 -22.32 -3.91
C GLY A 172 0.56 -20.95 -4.36
N ALA A 173 0.58 -19.96 -3.46
CA ALA A 173 0.22 -18.59 -3.79
C ALA A 173 1.28 -17.98 -4.74
N ALA A 174 0.93 -17.83 -6.02
CA ALA A 174 1.74 -17.19 -7.04
C ALA A 174 1.10 -15.85 -7.43
N PHE A 175 1.93 -14.87 -7.79
CA PHE A 175 1.39 -13.58 -8.20
C PHE A 175 0.66 -13.70 -9.55
N GLY A 176 -0.54 -13.14 -9.59
CA GLY A 176 -1.34 -12.93 -10.79
C GLY A 176 -2.28 -11.75 -10.60
N HIS A 177 -3.01 -11.38 -11.64
CA HIS A 177 -4.10 -10.43 -11.53
C HIS A 177 -5.42 -11.17 -11.31
N ALA A 178 -6.26 -10.65 -10.42
CA ALA A 178 -7.51 -11.25 -9.96
C ALA A 178 -7.36 -12.65 -9.36
N VAL A 179 -6.16 -12.99 -8.86
CA VAL A 179 -5.95 -14.23 -8.11
C VAL A 179 -6.40 -14.05 -6.67
N ILE A 180 -6.97 -15.08 -6.07
CA ILE A 180 -7.37 -15.12 -4.65
C ILE A 180 -6.97 -16.48 -4.09
N TYR A 181 -6.31 -16.47 -2.93
CA TYR A 181 -5.85 -17.67 -2.23
C TYR A 181 -6.41 -17.70 -0.81
N ASP A 182 -7.06 -18.80 -0.47
CA ASP A 182 -7.34 -19.14 0.93
C ASP A 182 -6.03 -19.58 1.61
N LEU A 183 -5.73 -18.98 2.74
CA LEU A 183 -4.50 -19.21 3.51
C LEU A 183 -4.71 -20.16 4.70
N GLY A 184 -5.92 -20.68 4.85
CA GLY A 184 -6.34 -21.53 5.94
C GLY A 184 -6.94 -20.77 7.13
N PRO A 185 -7.41 -21.50 8.14
CA PRO A 185 -8.10 -20.92 9.30
C PRO A 185 -7.27 -19.85 10.01
N GLY A 186 -7.90 -18.74 10.36
CA GLY A 186 -7.27 -17.65 11.11
C GLY A 186 -6.48 -16.65 10.26
N PHE A 187 -6.46 -16.79 8.93
CA PHE A 187 -5.82 -15.84 8.03
C PHE A 187 -6.83 -15.23 7.04
N PRO A 188 -6.67 -13.94 6.67
CA PRO A 188 -7.38 -13.35 5.54
C PRO A 188 -7.05 -14.07 4.23
N VAL A 189 -7.96 -14.04 3.26
CA VAL A 189 -7.61 -14.47 1.90
C VAL A 189 -6.59 -13.50 1.30
N LEU A 190 -5.63 -14.02 0.55
CA LEU A 190 -4.62 -13.22 -0.16
C LEU A 190 -5.02 -13.05 -1.61
N ALA A 191 -5.35 -11.82 -2.00
CA ALA A 191 -5.66 -11.43 -3.36
C ALA A 191 -4.48 -10.72 -4.03
N GLY A 192 -4.34 -10.90 -5.34
CA GLY A 192 -3.33 -10.25 -6.17
C GLY A 192 -3.94 -9.45 -7.31
N SER A 193 -3.41 -8.26 -7.55
CA SER A 193 -3.72 -7.47 -8.74
C SER A 193 -2.46 -6.87 -9.35
N TYR A 194 -2.43 -6.68 -10.66
CA TYR A 194 -1.43 -5.80 -11.26
C TYR A 194 -1.52 -4.40 -10.66
N HIS A 195 -0.36 -3.82 -10.35
CA HIS A 195 -0.30 -2.47 -9.79
C HIS A 195 -0.84 -1.46 -10.82
N PRO A 196 -1.71 -0.50 -10.44
CA PRO A 196 -2.27 0.50 -11.36
C PRO A 196 -1.26 1.62 -11.67
N SER A 197 0.00 1.28 -11.92
CA SER A 197 1.01 2.27 -12.31
C SER A 197 0.68 2.84 -13.69
N LEU A 198 1.09 4.09 -13.95
CA LEU A 198 0.91 4.72 -15.27
C LEU A 198 1.44 3.84 -16.41
N TYR A 199 2.56 3.14 -16.20
CA TYR A 199 3.10 2.20 -17.17
C TYR A 199 2.12 1.03 -17.46
N ASN A 200 1.59 0.38 -16.43
CA ASN A 200 0.66 -0.74 -16.60
C ASN A 200 -0.66 -0.31 -17.22
N ILE A 201 -1.14 0.89 -16.88
CA ILE A 201 -2.35 1.48 -17.48
C ILE A 201 -2.12 1.79 -18.96
N ASN A 202 -1.03 2.48 -19.30
CA ASN A 202 -0.73 2.86 -20.69
C ASN A 202 -0.49 1.64 -21.59
N THR A 203 0.12 0.59 -21.05
CA THR A 203 0.34 -0.69 -21.76
C THR A 203 -0.88 -1.62 -21.72
N ARG A 204 -1.98 -1.19 -21.08
CA ARG A 204 -3.21 -1.98 -20.86
C ARG A 204 -2.98 -3.31 -20.16
N ARG A 205 -1.87 -3.45 -19.43
CA ARG A 205 -1.64 -4.61 -18.56
C ARG A 205 -2.69 -4.68 -17.45
N VAL A 206 -3.17 -3.52 -17.01
CA VAL A 206 -4.36 -3.39 -16.17
C VAL A 206 -5.17 -2.21 -16.69
N THR A 207 -6.49 -2.32 -16.62
CA THR A 207 -7.43 -1.25 -16.99
C THR A 207 -8.28 -0.88 -15.78
N PRO A 208 -8.96 0.29 -15.78
CA PRO A 208 -9.91 0.62 -14.72
C PRO A 208 -10.99 -0.45 -14.52
N ALA A 209 -11.56 -1.01 -15.61
CA ALA A 209 -12.55 -2.07 -15.53
C ALA A 209 -11.99 -3.35 -14.87
N MET A 210 -10.78 -3.77 -15.26
CA MET A 210 -10.10 -4.90 -14.61
C MET A 210 -9.81 -4.65 -13.12
N LEU A 211 -9.56 -3.39 -12.72
CA LEU A 211 -9.40 -3.06 -11.32
C LEU A 211 -10.74 -3.13 -10.57
N ASP A 212 -11.82 -2.74 -11.23
CA ASP A 212 -13.18 -2.85 -10.70
C ASP A 212 -13.58 -4.32 -10.50
N ASP A 213 -13.29 -5.20 -11.47
CA ASP A 213 -13.51 -6.65 -11.38
C ASP A 213 -12.82 -7.27 -10.14
N VAL A 214 -11.61 -6.79 -9.81
CA VAL A 214 -10.89 -7.22 -8.60
C VAL A 214 -11.64 -6.78 -7.34
N PHE A 215 -12.15 -5.55 -7.30
CA PHE A 215 -12.92 -5.07 -6.15
C PHE A 215 -14.26 -5.78 -5.99
N GLU A 216 -14.93 -6.12 -7.10
CA GLU A 216 -16.13 -6.96 -7.08
C GLU A 216 -15.83 -8.36 -6.55
N SER A 217 -14.71 -8.96 -6.99
CA SER A 217 -14.29 -10.29 -6.56
C SER A 217 -13.96 -10.34 -5.06
N ILE A 218 -13.22 -9.36 -4.52
CA ILE A 218 -12.88 -9.39 -3.09
C ILE A 218 -14.10 -9.11 -2.18
N LYS A 219 -15.12 -8.41 -2.69
CA LYS A 219 -16.34 -8.12 -1.92
C LYS A 219 -17.12 -9.37 -1.56
N THR A 220 -16.97 -10.47 -2.31
CA THR A 220 -17.63 -11.74 -1.97
C THR A 220 -17.09 -12.39 -0.69
N TYR A 221 -16.01 -11.85 -0.12
CA TYR A 221 -15.37 -12.31 1.11
C TYR A 221 -15.62 -11.38 2.33
N LEU A 222 -16.36 -10.28 2.14
CA LEU A 222 -16.64 -9.30 3.20
C LEU A 222 -17.92 -9.62 3.96
#